data_AF-A0A8B9A404-F1
#
_entry.id   AF-A0A8B9A404-F1
#
_cell.length_a   1.000
_cell.length_b   1.000
_cell.length_c   1.000
_cell.angle_alpha   90.00
_cell.angle_beta   90.00
_cell.angle_gamma   90.00
#
_symmetry.space_group_name_H-M   'P 1'
#
loop_
_entity.id
_entity.type
_entity.pdbx_description
1 polymer ?
#
loop_
_entity_poly.entity_id
_entity_poly.type
_entity_poly.pdbx_seq_one_letter_code
_entity_poly.pdbx_strand_id
1 'polypeptide(L)'
;MIPNPLLDRMEVIALAGYITDEKMHIARDYLEKTTREACGIKSEQVEVTDAALLALIENYCREAGVRNLQKQIEKIYRKQIPTITVEHWVASDD
;
A
#
# COMPACT_ATOMS: atom_id res chain seq x y z
N MET A 1 25.23 8.28 9.10
CA MET A 1 25.90 9.40 8.38
C MET A 1 27.01 8.79 7.55
N ILE A 2 27.11 9.16 6.27
CA ILE A 2 28.13 8.61 5.36
C ILE A 2 29.44 9.38 5.60
N PRO A 3 30.61 8.71 5.70
CA PRO A 3 31.90 9.39 5.88
C PRO A 3 32.25 10.35 4.73
N ASN A 4 32.78 11.54 5.06
CA ASN A 4 33.17 12.57 4.07
C ASN A 4 34.07 12.05 2.91
N PRO A 5 35.07 11.17 3.15
CA PRO A 5 35.92 10.68 2.06
C PRO A 5 35.19 9.86 0.98
N LEU A 6 34.04 9.26 1.34
CA LEU A 6 33.18 8.55 0.40
C LEU A 6 32.22 9.52 -0.27
N LEU A 7 31.68 10.48 0.48
CA LEU A 7 30.76 11.49 -0.02
C LEU A 7 31.38 12.31 -1.16
N ASP A 8 32.66 12.70 -1.04
CA ASP A 8 33.38 13.45 -2.06
C ASP A 8 33.55 12.69 -3.40
N ARG A 9 33.33 11.36 -3.39
CA ARG A 9 33.40 10.49 -4.58
C ARG A 9 32.03 10.08 -5.10
N MET A 10 30.95 10.55 -4.48
CA MET A 10 29.58 10.19 -4.83
C MET A 10 28.86 11.36 -5.49
N GLU A 11 28.09 11.07 -6.53
CA GLU A 11 27.05 11.98 -7.00
C GLU A 11 25.81 11.79 -6.10
N VAL A 12 25.44 12.84 -5.37
CA VAL A 12 24.30 12.79 -4.45
C VAL A 12 23.05 13.28 -5.16
N ILE A 13 22.14 12.35 -5.48
CA ILE A 13 20.81 12.67 -6.02
C ILE A 13 19.82 12.71 -4.86
N ALA A 14 19.23 13.88 -4.61
CA ALA A 14 18.18 14.04 -3.61
C ALA A 14 16.81 13.72 -4.23
N LEU A 15 16.13 12.72 -3.69
CA LEU A 15 14.75 12.40 -4.08
C LEU A 15 13.79 13.10 -3.12
N ALA A 16 12.89 13.91 -3.67
CA ALA A 16 11.83 14.54 -2.90
C ALA A 16 10.77 13.50 -2.47
N GLY A 17 10.00 13.86 -1.43
CA GLY A 17 8.80 13.11 -1.07
C GLY A 17 7.67 13.32 -2.08
N TYR A 18 6.63 12.51 -1.96
CA TYR A 18 5.47 12.57 -2.84
C TYR A 18 4.39 13.49 -2.29
N ILE A 19 3.74 14.26 -3.16
CA ILE A 19 2.51 14.98 -2.83
C ILE A 19 1.30 14.03 -2.78
N THR A 20 0.17 14.49 -2.23
CA THR A 20 -1.05 13.67 -2.07
C THR A 20 -1.50 13.03 -3.38
N ASP A 21 -1.54 13.80 -4.48
CA ASP A 21 -1.97 13.31 -5.79
C ASP A 21 -1.01 12.26 -6.35
N GLU A 22 0.30 12.48 -6.22
CA GLU A 22 1.32 11.49 -6.60
C GLU A 22 1.15 10.19 -5.79
N LYS A 23 0.90 10.31 -4.48
CA LYS A 23 0.63 9.14 -3.63
C LYS A 23 -0.64 8.42 -4.04
N MET A 24 -1.68 9.15 -4.45
CA MET A 24 -2.93 8.55 -4.95
C MET A 24 -2.66 7.72 -6.21
N HIS A 25 -1.93 8.28 -7.18
CA HIS A 25 -1.54 7.55 -8.39
C HIS A 25 -0.68 6.33 -8.07
N ILE A 26 0.35 6.48 -7.24
CA ILE A 26 1.20 5.36 -6.81
C ILE A 26 0.39 4.28 -6.10
N ALA A 27 -0.55 4.68 -5.23
CA ALA A 27 -1.39 3.75 -4.49
C ALA A 27 -2.30 2.95 -5.42
N ARG A 28 -2.95 3.62 -6.36
CA ARG A 28 -3.92 3.01 -7.28
C ARG A 28 -3.24 2.14 -8.34
N ASP A 29 -2.16 2.63 -8.94
CA ASP A 29 -1.54 1.97 -10.09
C ASP A 29 -0.61 0.82 -9.68
N TYR A 30 -0.01 0.91 -8.49
CA TYR A 30 1.03 -0.02 -8.05
C TYR A 30 0.71 -0.69 -6.71
N LEU A 31 0.47 0.08 -5.64
CA LEU A 31 0.41 -0.51 -4.29
C LEU A 31 -0.81 -1.41 -4.10
N GLU A 32 -1.98 -0.98 -4.54
CA GLU A 32 -3.22 -1.75 -4.48
C GLU A 32 -3.03 -3.10 -5.19
N LYS A 33 -2.59 -3.06 -6.46
CA LYS A 33 -2.41 -4.26 -7.28
C LYS A 33 -1.38 -5.22 -6.69
N THR A 34 -0.19 -4.71 -6.36
CA THR A 34 0.91 -5.51 -5.79
C THR A 34 0.51 -6.13 -4.46
N THR A 35 -0.21 -5.39 -3.61
CA THR A 35 -0.60 -5.87 -2.28
C THR A 35 -1.75 -6.88 -2.38
N ARG A 36 -2.71 -6.64 -3.27
CA ARG A 36 -3.81 -7.56 -3.58
C ARG A 36 -3.29 -8.90 -4.09
N GLU A 37 -2.34 -8.88 -5.03
CA GLU A 37 -1.67 -10.07 -5.55
C GLU A 37 -0.88 -10.79 -4.45
N ALA A 38 -0.09 -10.08 -3.66
CA ALA A 38 0.67 -10.67 -2.55
C ALA A 38 -0.24 -11.29 -1.46
N CYS A 39 -1.44 -10.76 -1.28
CA CYS A 39 -2.44 -11.29 -0.35
C CYS A 39 -3.31 -12.41 -0.96
N GLY A 40 -3.20 -12.68 -2.26
CA GLY A 40 -4.00 -13.69 -2.96
C GLY A 40 -5.49 -13.33 -3.09
N ILE A 41 -5.84 -12.04 -3.06
CA ILE A 41 -7.23 -11.57 -3.12
C ILE A 41 -7.65 -11.36 -4.57
N LYS A 42 -8.79 -11.93 -4.96
CA LYS A 42 -9.39 -11.69 -6.28
C LYS A 42 -10.03 -10.31 -6.33
N SER A 43 -10.03 -9.68 -7.51
CA SER A 43 -10.63 -8.34 -7.71
C SER A 43 -12.13 -8.29 -7.36
N GLU A 44 -12.84 -9.41 -7.47
CA GLU A 44 -14.26 -9.51 -7.15
C GLU A 44 -14.54 -9.53 -5.64
N GLN A 45 -13.53 -9.84 -4.83
CA GLN A 45 -13.72 -10.05 -3.38
C GLN A 45 -13.60 -8.76 -2.58
N VAL A 46 -12.79 -7.81 -3.05
CA VAL A 46 -12.56 -6.54 -2.35
C VAL A 46 -12.37 -5.43 -3.37
N GLU A 47 -13.25 -4.42 -3.30
CA GLU A 47 -13.09 -3.17 -4.02
C GLU A 47 -12.58 -2.08 -3.07
N VAL A 48 -11.50 -1.40 -3.45
CA VAL A 48 -10.99 -0.23 -2.73
C VAL A 48 -11.37 1.02 -3.52
N THR A 49 -12.11 1.93 -2.91
CA THR A 49 -12.53 3.19 -3.56
C THR A 49 -11.45 4.26 -3.46
N ASP A 50 -11.44 5.23 -4.39
CA ASP A 50 -10.50 6.36 -4.34
C ASP A 50 -10.66 7.17 -3.06
N ALA A 51 -11.89 7.34 -2.58
CA ALA A 51 -12.17 8.03 -1.32
C ALA A 51 -11.52 7.32 -0.12
N ALA A 52 -11.49 5.98 -0.11
CA ALA A 52 -10.83 5.22 0.95
C ALA A 52 -9.31 5.38 0.90
N LEU A 53 -8.71 5.38 -0.29
CA LEU A 53 -7.27 5.64 -0.47
C LEU A 53 -6.89 7.06 -0.04
N LEU A 54 -7.69 8.06 -0.44
CA LEU A 54 -7.47 9.45 -0.05
C LEU A 54 -7.54 9.61 1.47
N ALA A 55 -8.56 9.03 2.10
CA ALA A 55 -8.71 9.06 3.55
C ALA A 55 -7.53 8.38 4.27
N LEU A 56 -6.96 7.29 3.71
CA LEU A 56 -5.76 6.64 4.25
C LEU A 56 -4.53 7.54 4.16
N ILE A 57 -4.36 8.24 3.03
CA ILE A 57 -3.22 9.14 2.81
C ILE A 57 -3.29 10.31 3.80
N GLU A 58 -4.44 10.98 3.89
CA GLU A 58 -4.60 12.20 4.70
C GLU A 58 -4.60 11.91 6.20
N ASN A 59 -5.30 10.86 6.64
CA ASN A 59 -5.53 10.62 8.07
C ASN A 59 -4.49 9.69 8.71
N TYR A 60 -3.89 8.79 7.93
CA TYR A 60 -3.03 7.73 8.48
C TYR A 60 -1.58 7.77 7.98
N CYS A 61 -1.27 8.49 6.89
CA CYS A 61 0.04 8.41 6.22
C CYS A 61 0.71 9.78 6.02
N ARG A 62 1.20 10.39 7.10
CA ARG A 62 1.93 11.69 7.11
C ARG A 62 3.43 11.60 6.78
N GLU A 63 3.90 10.51 6.20
CA GLU A 63 5.30 10.35 5.79
C GLU A 63 5.56 10.96 4.41
N ALA A 64 6.82 11.23 4.07
CA ALA A 64 7.19 11.70 2.73
C ALA A 64 7.05 10.61 1.65
N GLY A 65 7.17 9.34 2.04
CA GLY A 65 7.07 8.17 1.15
C GLY A 65 5.68 7.53 1.12
N VAL A 66 5.65 6.25 0.75
CA VAL A 66 4.41 5.43 0.65
C VAL A 66 4.50 4.08 1.39
N ARG A 67 5.51 3.90 2.24
CA ARG A 67 5.73 2.66 3.00
C ARG A 67 4.64 2.39 4.04
N ASN A 68 4.23 3.41 4.79
CA ASN A 68 3.13 3.31 5.74
C ASN A 68 1.80 3.12 5.01
N LEU A 69 1.61 3.80 3.87
CA LEU A 69 0.43 3.63 3.03
C LEU A 69 0.28 2.17 2.56
N GLN A 70 1.35 1.59 2.05
CA GLN A 70 1.40 0.17 1.68
C GLN A 70 1.03 -0.74 2.87
N LYS A 71 1.62 -0.49 4.05
CA LYS A 71 1.32 -1.28 5.27
C LYS A 71 -0.16 -1.20 5.67
N GLN A 72 -0.79 -0.03 5.57
CA GLN A 72 -2.21 0.11 5.91
C GLN A 72 -3.09 -0.66 4.92
N ILE A 73 -2.80 -0.55 3.61
CA ILE A 73 -3.50 -1.30 2.56
C ILE A 73 -3.37 -2.82 2.82
N GLU A 74 -2.16 -3.29 3.11
CA GLU A 74 -1.89 -4.70 3.40
C GLU A 74 -2.61 -5.19 4.66
N LYS A 75 -2.69 -4.35 5.69
CA LYS A 75 -3.44 -4.64 6.93
C LYS A 75 -4.95 -4.77 6.65
N ILE A 76 -5.50 -3.93 5.78
CA ILE A 76 -6.91 -4.00 5.38
C ILE A 76 -7.17 -5.32 4.65
N TYR A 77 -6.35 -5.66 3.65
CA TYR A 77 -6.48 -6.91 2.91
C TYR A 77 -6.36 -8.14 3.81
N ARG A 78 -5.33 -8.20 4.67
CA ARG A 78 -5.17 -9.30 5.62
C ARG A 78 -6.32 -9.47 6.59
N LYS A 79 -7.03 -8.38 6.94
CA LYS A 79 -8.22 -8.47 7.79
C LYS A 79 -9.43 -9.06 7.05
N GLN A 80 -9.52 -8.89 5.73
CA GLN A 80 -10.62 -9.44 4.93
C GLN A 80 -10.45 -10.93 4.60
N ILE A 81 -9.22 -11.43 4.48
CA ILE A 81 -8.92 -12.84 4.19
C ILE A 81 -9.62 -13.83 5.15
N PRO A 82 -9.57 -13.68 6.50
CA PRO A 82 -10.27 -14.60 7.38
C PRO A 82 -11.79 -14.58 7.17
N THR A 83 -12.41 -13.42 6.90
CA THR A 83 -13.85 -13.35 6.60
C THR A 83 -14.20 -14.10 5.32
N ILE A 84 -13.43 -13.89 4.24
CA ILE A 84 -13.66 -14.52 2.94
C ILE A 84 -13.44 -16.05 3.01
N THR A 85 -12.37 -16.49 3.69
CA THR A 85 -12.09 -17.93 3.85
C THR A 85 -13.21 -18.63 4.63
N VAL A 86 -13.78 -17.96 5.63
CA VAL A 86 -14.89 -18.51 6.43
C VAL A 86 -16.17 -18.60 5.60
N GLU A 87 -16.51 -17.59 4.77
CA GLU A 87 -17.68 -17.66 3.89
C GLU A 87 -17.56 -18.76 2.81
N HIS A 88 -16.37 -18.95 2.25
CA HIS A 88 -16.13 -20.03 1.28
C HIS A 88 -16.20 -21.43 1.91
N TRP A 89 -15.81 -21.56 3.18
CA TRP A 89 -16.01 -22.79 3.96
C TRP A 89 -17.49 -23.06 4.24
N VAL A 90 -18.25 -22.03 4.66
CA VAL A 90 -19.69 -22.18 4.96
C VAL A 90 -20.53 -22.51 3.72
N ALA A 91 -20.10 -22.09 2.52
CA ALA A 91 -20.79 -22.42 1.27
C ALA A 91 -20.47 -23.82 0.71
N SER A 92 -19.55 -24.57 1.32
CA SER A 92 -19.14 -25.91 0.85
C SER A 92 -19.70 -27.06 1.72
N ASP A 93 -20.47 -26.75 2.76
CA ASP A 93 -21.05 -27.71 3.71
C ASP A 93 -22.59 -27.90 3.54
N ASP A 94 -23.18 -27.48 2.40
CA ASP A 94 -24.56 -27.79 1.96
C ASP A 94 -24.58 -28.65 0.68
#